data_AF-A0A212PZM3-F1
#
_entry.id   AF-A0A212PZM3-F1
#
_cell.length_a   1.000
_cell.length_b   1.000
_cell.length_c   1.000
_cell.angle_alpha   90.00
_cell.angle_beta   90.00
_cell.angle_gamma   90.00
#
_symmetry.space_group_name_H-M   'P 1'
#
loop_
_entity.id
_entity.type
_entity.pdbx_description
1 polymer ?
#
loop_
_entity_poly.entity_id
_entity_poly.type
_entity_poly.pdbx_seq_one_letter_code
_entity_poly.pdbx_strand_id
1 'polypeptide(L)'
;MNRWRDWWRQAQADLQHARESLRLEDYAWACFAAQQAAEKALKALYMKRNQIAWGHSVRLLLGQLGEEIPESLLEAARILDKYYIGPRYPNAHPAGAPFELYTRREALEALHSPRRS
;
A
#
# COMPACT_ATOMS: atom_id res chain seq x y z
N MET A 1 2.61 18.23 19.39
CA MET A 1 2.46 18.32 17.92
C MET A 1 2.75 16.94 17.35
N ASN A 2 1.80 16.28 16.68
CA ASN A 2 2.04 14.93 16.14
C ASN A 2 2.70 15.00 14.74
N ARG A 3 3.29 13.88 14.29
CA ARG A 3 4.14 13.81 13.09
C ARG A 3 3.39 13.50 11.78
N TRP A 4 2.09 13.80 11.70
CA TRP A 4 1.27 13.41 10.54
C TRP A 4 1.85 13.88 9.18
N ARG A 5 2.51 15.06 9.14
CA ARG A 5 3.14 15.59 7.92
C ARG A 5 4.31 14.74 7.46
N ASP A 6 5.08 14.17 8.37
CA ASP A 6 6.21 13.31 8.03
C ASP A 6 5.71 11.98 7.45
N TRP A 7 4.68 11.40 8.06
CA TRP A 7 4.01 10.19 7.54
C TRP A 7 3.41 10.41 6.16
N TRP A 8 2.76 11.57 5.94
CA TRP A 8 2.22 11.94 4.64
C TRP A 8 3.33 12.08 3.58
N ARG A 9 4.42 12.79 3.90
CA ARG A 9 5.57 12.91 2.98
C ARG A 9 6.19 11.56 2.65
N GLN A 10 6.30 10.67 3.63
CA GLN A 10 6.81 9.32 3.39
C GLN A 10 5.87 8.51 2.48
N ALA A 11 4.55 8.61 2.67
CA ALA A 11 3.58 7.97 1.78
C ALA A 11 3.72 8.45 0.32
N GLN A 12 3.98 9.75 0.13
CA GLN A 12 4.24 10.31 -1.21
C GLN A 12 5.55 9.79 -1.81
N ALA A 13 6.61 9.68 -0.99
CA ALA A 13 7.88 9.10 -1.42
C ALA A 13 7.75 7.62 -1.79
N ASP A 14 6.99 6.83 -1.01
CA ASP A 14 6.72 5.42 -1.29
C ASP A 14 5.91 5.25 -2.58
N LEU A 15 4.91 6.10 -2.82
CA LEU A 15 4.15 6.09 -4.07
C LEU A 15 5.03 6.42 -5.28
N GLN A 16 5.95 7.37 -5.12
CA GLN A 16 6.91 7.68 -6.16
C GLN A 16 7.87 6.50 -6.40
N HIS A 17 8.36 5.87 -5.34
CA HIS A 17 9.19 4.68 -5.45
C HIS A 17 8.46 3.54 -6.19
N ALA A 18 7.18 3.28 -5.85
CA ALA A 18 6.37 2.28 -6.54
C ALA A 18 6.26 2.54 -8.06
N ARG A 19 6.11 3.81 -8.46
CA ARG A 19 6.05 4.19 -9.89
C ARG A 19 7.38 4.00 -10.60
N GLU A 20 8.50 4.32 -9.95
CA GLU A 20 9.82 4.10 -10.54
C GLU A 20 10.15 2.61 -10.61
N SER A 21 9.83 1.82 -9.57
CA SER A 21 9.99 0.36 -9.59
C SER A 21 9.18 -0.28 -10.73
N LEU A 22 7.96 0.19 -11.01
CA LEU A 22 7.19 -0.27 -12.17
C LEU A 22 7.93 0.01 -13.50
N ARG A 23 8.59 1.17 -13.64
CA ARG A 23 9.35 1.52 -14.85
C ARG A 23 10.64 0.72 -14.99
N LEU A 24 11.25 0.35 -13.87
CA LEU A 24 12.44 -0.50 -13.81
C LEU A 24 12.12 -2.00 -13.93
N GLU A 25 10.85 -2.35 -14.15
CA GLU A 25 10.35 -3.72 -14.20
C GLU A 25 10.53 -4.50 -12.88
N ASP A 26 10.74 -3.79 -11.78
CA ASP A 26 10.84 -4.35 -10.44
C ASP A 26 9.44 -4.44 -9.81
N TYR A 27 8.65 -5.38 -10.32
CA TYR A 27 7.23 -5.48 -10.02
C TYR A 27 6.94 -5.83 -8.56
N ALA A 28 7.78 -6.66 -7.93
CA ALA A 28 7.66 -6.99 -6.52
C ALA A 28 7.83 -5.75 -5.64
N TRP A 29 8.85 -4.94 -5.92
CA TRP A 29 9.05 -3.67 -5.20
C TRP A 29 7.96 -2.65 -5.49
N ALA A 30 7.46 -2.59 -6.73
CA ALA A 30 6.33 -1.73 -7.07
C ALA A 30 5.09 -2.07 -6.22
N CYS A 31 4.74 -3.35 -6.10
CA CYS A 31 3.62 -3.83 -5.29
C CYS A 31 3.81 -3.51 -3.79
N PHE A 32 5.01 -3.80 -3.24
CA PHE A 32 5.30 -3.54 -1.83
C PHE A 32 5.26 -2.04 -1.50
N ALA A 33 5.89 -1.22 -2.33
CA ALA A 33 5.94 0.23 -2.14
C ALA A 33 4.54 0.86 -2.27
N ALA A 34 3.67 0.34 -3.14
CA ALA A 34 2.28 0.77 -3.22
C ALA A 34 1.49 0.46 -1.93
N GLN A 35 1.68 -0.73 -1.34
CA GLN A 35 1.08 -1.07 -0.03
C GLN A 35 1.58 -0.12 1.06
N GLN A 36 2.89 0.14 1.11
CA GLN A 36 3.50 1.05 2.08
C GLN A 36 2.98 2.48 1.95
N ALA A 37 2.82 2.97 0.72
CA ALA A 37 2.24 4.29 0.46
C ALA A 37 0.82 4.41 1.05
N ALA A 38 -0.04 3.41 0.81
CA ALA A 38 -1.40 3.41 1.33
C ALA A 38 -1.45 3.32 2.87
N GLU A 39 -0.66 2.42 3.46
CA GLU A 39 -0.57 2.25 4.91
C GLU A 39 -0.15 3.56 5.60
N LYS A 40 0.92 4.18 5.11
CA LYS A 40 1.46 5.42 5.71
C LYS A 40 0.53 6.62 5.49
N ALA A 41 -0.17 6.68 4.36
CA ALA A 41 -1.17 7.71 4.10
C ALA A 41 -2.33 7.62 5.10
N LEU A 42 -2.82 6.41 5.37
CA LEU A 42 -3.89 6.18 6.36
C LEU A 42 -3.41 6.51 7.77
N LYS A 43 -2.21 6.07 8.15
CA LYS A 43 -1.61 6.44 9.45
C LYS A 43 -1.45 7.96 9.60
N ALA A 44 -1.07 8.67 8.54
CA ALA A 44 -1.05 10.12 8.54
C ALA A 44 -2.44 10.73 8.76
N LEU A 45 -3.49 10.18 8.15
CA LEU A 45 -4.88 10.61 8.34
C LEU A 45 -5.35 10.41 9.79
N TYR A 46 -5.10 9.23 10.37
CA TYR A 46 -5.39 8.96 11.78
C TYR A 46 -4.68 9.94 12.70
N MET A 47 -3.37 10.15 12.50
CA MET A 47 -2.61 11.12 13.27
C MET A 47 -3.17 12.54 13.13
N LYS A 48 -3.55 12.95 11.92
CA LYS A 48 -4.18 14.26 11.69
C LYS A 48 -5.49 14.42 12.49
N ARG A 49 -6.20 13.32 12.76
CA ARG A 49 -7.41 13.24 13.60
C ARG A 49 -7.11 13.02 15.09
N ASN A 50 -5.85 13.10 15.52
CA ASN A 50 -5.40 12.78 16.88
C ASN A 50 -5.75 11.36 17.33
N GLN A 51 -5.84 10.42 16.39
CA GLN A 51 -6.06 9.00 16.62
C GLN A 51 -4.77 8.22 16.37
N ILE A 52 -4.70 7.00 16.91
CA ILE A 52 -3.59 6.07 16.71
C ILE A 52 -4.12 4.88 15.91
N ALA A 53 -3.42 4.55 14.83
CA ALA A 53 -3.72 3.39 14.00
C ALA A 53 -2.62 2.34 14.15
N TRP A 54 -3.00 1.09 14.36
CA TRP A 54 -2.09 -0.04 14.57
C TRP A 54 -2.19 -1.06 13.43
N GLY A 55 -1.11 -1.81 13.20
CA GLY A 55 -1.04 -2.84 12.16
C GLY A 55 -0.67 -2.32 10.77
N HIS A 56 -0.76 -3.23 9.80
CA HIS A 56 -0.32 -3.05 8.40
C HIS A 56 -1.42 -3.27 7.37
N SER A 57 -2.61 -3.72 7.81
CA SER A 57 -3.73 -3.95 6.90
C SER A 57 -4.37 -2.62 6.52
N VAL A 58 -4.20 -2.23 5.26
CA VAL A 58 -4.85 -1.08 4.62
C VAL A 58 -6.37 -1.22 4.71
N ARG A 59 -6.89 -2.44 4.54
CA ARG A 59 -8.34 -2.70 4.61
C ARG A 59 -8.90 -2.40 6.00
N LEU A 60 -8.24 -2.88 7.05
CA LEU A 60 -8.66 -2.63 8.43
C LEU A 60 -8.54 -1.14 8.77
N LEU A 61 -7.43 -0.50 8.36
CA LEU A 61 -7.23 0.93 8.54
C LEU A 61 -8.29 1.77 7.82
N LEU A 62 -8.83 1.34 6.68
CA LEU A 62 -9.95 2.03 6.03
C LEU A 62 -11.27 1.82 6.76
N GLY A 63 -11.60 0.58 7.10
CA GLY A 63 -12.86 0.24 7.76
C GLY A 63 -13.03 0.86 9.15
N GLN A 64 -11.92 1.21 9.80
CA GLN A 64 -11.90 1.84 11.12
C GLN A 64 -11.99 3.39 11.06
N LEU A 65 -12.16 4.01 9.88
CA LEU A 65 -12.25 5.47 9.76
C LEU A 65 -13.59 6.03 10.26
N GLY A 66 -14.62 5.18 10.42
CA GLY A 66 -15.96 5.60 10.84
C GLY A 66 -16.75 6.32 9.75
N GLU A 67 -16.37 6.13 8.48
CA GLU A 67 -17.02 6.72 7.31
C GLU A 67 -17.42 5.61 6.34
N GLU A 68 -18.39 5.90 5.47
CA GLU A 68 -18.75 4.99 4.38
C GLU A 68 -17.59 4.95 3.37
N ILE A 69 -16.98 3.77 3.23
CA ILE A 69 -15.88 3.53 2.30
C ILE A 69 -16.43 2.85 1.04
N PRO A 70 -16.19 3.41 -0.15
CA PRO A 70 -16.61 2.76 -1.39
C PRO A 70 -16.03 1.34 -1.50
N GLU A 71 -16.85 0.37 -1.94
CA GLU A 71 -16.42 -1.03 -2.04
C GLU A 71 -15.17 -1.18 -2.93
N SER A 72 -15.08 -0.41 -4.01
CA SER A 72 -13.89 -0.40 -4.89
C SER A 72 -12.60 -0.04 -4.15
N LEU A 73 -12.66 0.80 -3.11
CA LEU A 73 -11.51 1.15 -2.29
C LEU A 73 -11.18 0.03 -1.29
N LEU A 74 -12.19 -0.67 -0.77
CA LEU A 74 -12.00 -1.85 0.08
C LEU A 74 -11.39 -3.02 -0.72
N GLU A 75 -11.81 -3.22 -1.96
CA GLU A 75 -11.22 -4.18 -2.89
C GLU A 75 -9.76 -3.86 -3.18
N ALA A 76 -9.44 -2.61 -3.53
CA ALA A 76 -8.05 -2.16 -3.71
C ALA A 76 -7.21 -2.41 -2.45
N ALA A 77 -7.77 -2.14 -1.25
CA ALA A 77 -7.07 -2.38 0.00
C ALA A 77 -6.83 -3.88 0.29
N ARG A 78 -7.78 -4.76 -0.05
CA ARG A 78 -7.59 -6.22 0.04
C ARG A 78 -6.49 -6.72 -0.88
N ILE A 79 -6.32 -6.11 -2.05
CA ILE A 79 -5.23 -6.41 -2.98
C ILE A 79 -3.90 -5.98 -2.35
N LEU A 80 -3.81 -4.73 -1.90
CA LEU A 80 -2.59 -4.19 -1.29
C LEU A 80 -2.13 -4.97 -0.05
N ASP A 81 -3.06 -5.46 0.78
CA ASP A 81 -2.72 -6.24 1.97
C ASP A 81 -1.90 -7.51 1.65
N LYS A 82 -2.08 -8.10 0.45
CA LYS A 82 -1.30 -9.26 -0.01
C LYS A 82 0.17 -8.90 -0.27
N TYR A 83 0.46 -7.63 -0.55
CA TYR A 83 1.79 -7.14 -0.91
C TYR A 83 2.63 -6.69 0.29
N TYR A 84 2.11 -6.77 1.53
CA TYR A 84 2.89 -6.39 2.71
C TYR A 84 4.09 -7.34 2.95
N ILE A 85 3.89 -8.66 2.79
CA ILE A 85 4.89 -9.71 3.08
C ILE A 85 5.36 -10.39 1.80
N GLY A 86 4.42 -10.80 0.94
CA GLY A 86 4.70 -11.64 -0.23
C GLY A 86 5.87 -11.17 -1.10
N PRO A 87 5.96 -9.89 -1.49
CA PRO A 87 7.03 -9.40 -2.38
C PRO A 87 8.44 -9.42 -1.79
N ARG A 88 8.60 -9.71 -0.49
CA ARG A 88 9.90 -9.60 0.21
C ARG A 88 10.41 -10.93 0.76
N TYR A 89 9.52 -11.86 1.09
CA TYR A 89 9.90 -13.08 1.80
C TYR A 89 9.67 -14.32 0.92
N PRO A 90 10.73 -15.07 0.56
CA PRO A 90 10.58 -16.33 -0.18
C PRO A 90 9.64 -17.33 0.50
N ASN A 91 9.64 -17.36 1.83
CA ASN A 91 8.78 -18.24 2.64
C ASN A 91 7.27 -17.94 2.50
N ALA A 92 6.90 -16.83 1.86
CA ALA A 92 5.51 -16.54 1.52
C ALA A 92 5.03 -17.27 0.26
N HIS A 93 5.92 -17.99 -0.43
CA HIS A 93 5.66 -18.67 -1.69
C HIS A 93 6.10 -20.14 -1.61
N PRO A 94 5.46 -21.05 -2.38
CA PRO A 94 5.83 -22.46 -2.40
C PRO A 94 7.23 -22.72 -2.98
N ALA A 95 7.72 -21.85 -3.88
CA ALA A 95 9.04 -21.91 -4.48
C ALA A 95 9.41 -20.56 -5.14
N GLY A 96 10.70 -20.38 -5.46
CA GLY A 96 11.21 -19.24 -6.21
C GLY A 96 11.53 -18.00 -5.37
N ALA A 97 12.19 -17.02 -5.98
CA ALA A 97 12.46 -15.73 -5.34
C ALA A 97 11.28 -14.78 -5.61
N PRO A 98 10.80 -14.00 -4.61
CA PRO A 98 9.65 -13.13 -4.78
C PRO A 98 9.73 -12.19 -6.00
N PHE A 99 10.91 -11.64 -6.32
CA PHE A 99 11.06 -10.72 -7.44
C PHE A 99 10.69 -11.32 -8.82
N GLU A 100 10.70 -12.65 -8.94
CA GLU A 100 10.35 -13.37 -10.18
C GLU A 100 8.83 -13.67 -10.29
N LEU A 101 8.09 -13.54 -9.19
CA LEU A 101 6.71 -14.03 -9.08
C LEU A 101 5.66 -12.95 -9.34
N TYR A 102 6.05 -11.68 -9.32
CA TYR A 102 5.14 -10.56 -9.53
C TYR A 102 5.17 -10.08 -10.96
N THR A 103 3.99 -9.75 -11.48
CA THR A 103 3.81 -9.35 -12.86
C THR A 103 3.60 -7.83 -13.01
N ARG A 104 3.87 -7.32 -14.21
CA ARG A 104 3.53 -5.93 -14.58
C ARG A 104 2.06 -5.59 -14.33
N ARG A 105 1.15 -6.55 -14.55
CA ARG A 105 -0.30 -6.36 -14.34
C ARG A 105 -0.62 -6.11 -12.86
N GLU A 106 -0.03 -6.89 -11.97
CA GLU A 106 -0.20 -6.73 -10.52
C GLU A 106 0.40 -5.41 -10.04
N ALA A 107 1.58 -5.03 -10.53
CA ALA A 107 2.19 -3.74 -10.19
C ALA A 107 1.33 -2.55 -10.67
N LEU A 108 0.74 -2.65 -11.86
CA LEU A 108 -0.22 -1.65 -12.37
C LEU A 108 -1.50 -1.59 -11.54
N GLU A 109 -2.03 -2.73 -11.13
CA GLU A 109 -3.21 -2.82 -10.26
C GLU A 109 -2.94 -2.22 -8.88
N ALA A 110 -1.78 -2.53 -8.28
CA ALA A 110 -1.35 -1.96 -7.00
C ALA A 110 -1.21 -0.42 -7.05
N LEU A 111 -0.80 0.12 -8.19
CA LEU A 111 -0.67 1.56 -8.42
C LEU A 111 -1.98 2.26 -8.84
N HIS A 112 -3.00 1.50 -9.25
CA HIS A 112 -4.30 2.05 -9.58
C HIS A 112 -5.04 2.45 -8.29
N SER A 113 -4.83 3.70 -7.89
CA SER A 113 -5.77 4.38 -7.00
C SER A 113 -7.08 4.58 -7.77
N PRO A 114 -8.26 4.19 -7.25
CA PRO A 114 -9.52 4.61 -7.84
C PRO A 114 -9.52 6.13 -7.85
N ARG A 115 -9.33 6.74 -9.03
CA ARG A 115 -9.40 8.18 -9.18
C ARG A 115 -10.79 8.59 -8.71
N ARG A 116 -10.85 9.55 -7.79
CA ARG A 116 -12.08 10.31 -7.56
C ARG A 116 -12.45 10.96 -8.89
N SER A 117 -13.47 10.42 -9.54
CA SER A 117 -14.24 11.14 -10.57
C SER A 117 -15.04 12.25 -9.91
#